data_AF-A0A9E5TDG2-F1
#
_entry.id   AF-A0A9E5TDG2-F1
#
_cell.length_a   1.000
_cell.length_b   1.000
_cell.length_c   1.000
_cell.angle_alpha   90.00
_cell.angle_beta   90.00
_cell.angle_gamma   90.00
#
_symmetry.space_group_name_H-M   'P 1'
#
loop_
_entity.id
_entity.type
_entity.pdbx_description
1 polymer ?
#
loop_
_entity_poly.entity_id
_entity_poly.type
_entity_poly.pdbx_seq_one_letter_code
_entity_poly.pdbx_strand_id
1 'polypeptide(L)'
;MAQDAVLLAEYEEACRQRAIAANRAAEHLEYIESLKENAAENHARAVKERKDTAYLKQRIYQQRVVWERALAELEQNSREVEALLQRLQTTKTGRERLSQPFTGKFKQPVEGRISSGFGYRTHPIFKVRKMHTGVDIAAPHRTRIRAAAAGLVIHAKRWGGYGKCILIDHGGGLATLYAHCSSLAVSVGERVKQGQVIGRVGSTGISTGPHLHFEVRRNGKPVDPQIR
;
A
#
# COMPACT_ATOMS: atom_id res chain seq x y z
N MET A 1 58.39 55.31 53.72
CA MET A 1 57.13 56.08 53.71
C MET A 1 56.50 56.11 52.32
N ALA A 2 57.04 56.83 51.32
CA ALA A 2 56.42 56.89 49.99
C ALA A 2 56.55 55.59 49.16
N GLN A 3 57.69 54.91 49.25
CA GLN A 3 57.98 53.69 48.48
C GLN A 3 57.22 52.46 49.01
N ASP A 4 57.00 52.41 50.33
CA ASP A 4 56.20 51.35 50.98
C ASP A 4 54.71 51.45 50.63
N ALA A 5 54.19 52.67 50.45
CA ALA A 5 52.79 52.91 50.08
C ALA A 5 52.48 52.49 48.63
N VAL A 6 53.44 52.68 47.71
CA VAL A 6 53.33 52.23 46.30
C VAL A 6 53.35 50.70 46.23
N LEU A 7 54.28 50.06 46.95
CA LEU A 7 54.38 48.60 46.99
C LEU A 7 53.11 47.95 47.59
N LEU A 8 52.51 48.57 48.61
CA LEU A 8 51.25 48.11 49.19
C LEU A 8 50.08 48.22 48.19
N ALA A 9 50.00 49.33 47.44
CA ALA A 9 48.96 49.54 46.43
C ALA A 9 49.09 48.55 45.25
N GLU A 10 50.32 48.30 44.78
CA GLU A 10 50.59 47.28 43.74
C GLU A 10 50.23 45.87 44.22
N TYR A 11 50.53 45.55 45.49
CA TYR A 11 50.13 44.28 46.10
C TYR A 11 48.62 44.12 46.18
N GLU A 12 47.90 45.15 46.63
CA GLU A 12 46.43 45.14 46.67
C GLU A 12 45.81 45.01 45.28
N GLU A 13 46.36 45.68 44.28
CA GLU A 13 45.89 45.59 42.90
C GLU A 13 46.15 44.21 42.29
N ALA A 14 47.32 43.61 42.53
CA ALA A 14 47.61 42.23 42.14
C ALA A 14 46.67 41.22 42.82
N CYS A 15 46.33 41.43 44.10
CA CYS A 15 45.34 40.64 44.81
C CYS A 15 43.95 40.76 44.19
N ARG A 16 43.51 41.97 43.82
CA ARG A 16 42.22 42.20 43.12
C ARG A 16 42.20 41.53 41.75
N GLN A 17 43.25 41.68 40.94
CA GLN A 17 43.32 41.03 39.62
C GLN A 17 43.33 39.50 39.73
N ARG A 18 44.04 38.95 40.72
CA ARG A 18 44.04 37.51 40.99
C ARG A 18 42.65 37.01 41.42
N ALA A 19 41.92 37.78 42.23
CA ALA A 19 40.55 37.46 42.62
C ALA A 19 39.59 37.49 41.41
N ILE A 20 39.70 38.50 40.54
CA ILE A 20 38.91 38.59 39.30
C ILE A 20 39.23 37.42 38.36
N ALA A 21 40.51 37.09 38.18
CA ALA A 21 40.94 35.95 37.37
C ALA A 21 40.43 34.61 37.93
N ALA A 22 40.44 34.45 39.25
CA ALA A 22 39.90 33.27 39.92
C ALA A 22 38.37 33.14 39.72
N ASN A 23 37.63 34.25 39.84
CA ASN A 23 36.18 34.26 39.60
C ASN A 23 35.84 33.93 38.14
N ARG A 24 36.55 34.52 37.16
CA ARG A 24 36.38 34.17 35.73
C ARG A 24 36.71 32.71 35.46
N ALA A 25 37.75 32.17 36.09
CA ALA A 25 38.08 30.75 35.96
C ALA A 25 36.98 29.85 36.52
N ALA A 26 36.35 30.23 37.64
CA ALA A 26 35.21 29.52 38.20
C ALA A 26 33.97 29.57 37.28
N GLU A 27 33.61 30.74 36.75
CA GLU A 27 32.52 30.90 35.76
C GLU A 27 32.76 30.07 34.49
N HIS A 28 34.01 30.05 34.00
CA HIS A 28 34.37 29.21 32.85
C HIS A 28 34.28 27.71 33.16
N LEU A 29 34.62 27.28 34.38
CA LEU A 29 34.48 25.89 34.80
C LEU A 29 33.00 25.48 34.84
N GLU A 30 32.13 26.30 35.43
CA GLU A 30 30.67 26.08 35.42
C GLU A 30 30.12 26.04 33.99
N TYR A 31 30.57 26.95 33.12
CA TYR A 31 30.18 26.97 31.72
C TYR A 31 30.62 25.69 30.98
N ILE A 32 31.87 25.25 31.17
CA ILE A 32 32.41 24.01 30.58
C ILE A 32 31.62 22.79 31.08
N GLU A 33 31.23 22.77 32.35
CA GLU A 33 30.42 21.69 32.92
C GLU A 33 29.03 21.64 32.27
N SER A 34 28.35 22.79 32.14
CA SER A 34 27.07 22.86 31.43
C SER A 34 27.17 22.44 29.96
N LEU A 35 28.28 22.75 29.27
CA LEU A 35 28.51 22.32 27.89
C LEU A 35 28.70 20.80 27.79
N LYS A 36 29.38 20.18 28.77
CA LYS A 36 29.56 18.72 28.82
C LYS A 36 28.23 18.01 29.05
N GLU A 37 27.39 18.50 29.95
CA GLU A 37 26.05 17.97 30.19
C GLU A 37 25.18 18.06 28.93
N ASN A 38 25.12 19.24 28.32
CA ASN A 38 24.40 19.44 27.05
C ASN A 38 24.92 18.53 25.93
N ALA A 39 26.23 18.34 25.83
CA ALA A 39 26.83 17.43 24.85
C ALA A 39 26.44 15.97 25.12
N ALA A 40 26.40 15.55 26.38
CA ALA A 40 25.97 14.21 26.79
C ALA A 40 24.49 13.97 26.46
N GLU A 41 23.62 14.93 26.76
CA GLU A 41 22.19 14.86 26.43
C GLU A 41 21.95 14.80 24.91
N ASN A 42 22.61 15.68 24.15
CA ASN A 42 22.52 15.68 22.70
C ASN A 42 23.03 14.36 22.09
N HIS A 43 24.11 13.80 22.64
CA HIS A 43 24.62 12.49 22.23
C HIS A 43 23.61 11.38 22.52
N ALA A 44 23.03 11.36 23.73
CA ALA A 44 22.00 10.39 24.11
C ALA A 44 20.77 10.47 23.19
N ARG A 45 20.31 11.68 22.85
CA ARG A 45 19.22 11.91 21.89
C ARG A 45 19.57 11.38 20.49
N ALA A 46 20.75 11.71 19.98
CA ALA A 46 21.21 11.24 18.66
C ALA A 46 21.33 9.71 18.59
N VAL A 47 21.80 9.07 19.67
CA VAL A 47 21.87 7.60 19.77
C VAL A 47 20.47 6.98 19.76
N LYS A 48 19.50 7.56 20.48
CA LYS A 48 18.10 7.11 20.50
C LYS A 48 17.46 7.25 19.11
N GLU A 49 17.55 8.42 18.48
CA GLU A 49 17.02 8.68 17.13
C GLU A 49 17.62 7.73 16.08
N ARG A 50 18.92 7.42 16.18
CA ARG A 50 19.59 6.46 15.30
C ARG A 50 19.03 5.05 15.46
N LYS A 51 18.78 4.61 16.71
CA LYS A 51 18.16 3.30 17.01
C LYS A 51 16.73 3.24 16.45
N ASP A 52 15.93 4.27 16.68
CA ASP A 52 14.56 4.35 16.18
C ASP A 52 14.53 4.33 14.63
N THR A 53 15.45 5.06 14.00
CA THR A 53 15.59 5.08 12.54
C THR A 53 16.02 3.72 11.99
N ALA A 54 16.96 3.04 12.65
CA ALA A 54 17.40 1.69 12.25
C ALA A 54 16.25 0.68 12.32
N TYR A 55 15.45 0.73 13.40
CA TYR A 55 14.26 -0.09 13.57
C TYR A 55 13.22 0.17 12.47
N LEU A 56 12.91 1.45 12.18
CA LEU A 56 11.97 1.83 11.13
C LEU A 56 12.45 1.37 9.74
N LYS A 57 13.73 1.55 9.41
CA LYS A 57 14.32 1.07 8.15
C LYS A 57 14.18 -0.43 7.99
N GLN A 58 14.46 -1.20 9.06
CA GLN A 58 14.33 -2.65 9.04
C GLN A 58 12.88 -3.08 8.80
N ARG A 59 11.91 -2.44 9.47
CA ARG A 59 10.49 -2.70 9.25
C ARG A 59 10.05 -2.41 7.82
N ILE A 60 10.49 -1.28 7.24
CA ILE A 60 10.18 -0.92 5.86
C ILE A 60 10.75 -1.95 4.89
N TYR A 61 11.98 -2.41 5.11
CA TYR A 61 12.60 -3.44 4.27
C TYR A 61 11.84 -4.77 4.36
N GLN A 62 11.49 -5.23 5.56
CA GLN A 62 10.70 -6.44 5.75
C GLN A 62 9.33 -6.33 5.06
N GLN A 63 8.64 -5.19 5.24
CA GLN A 63 7.38 -4.93 4.54
C GLN A 63 7.55 -4.96 3.02
N ARG A 64 8.62 -4.36 2.49
CA ARG A 64 8.92 -4.35 1.05
C ARG A 64 9.00 -5.76 0.47
N VAL A 65 9.76 -6.66 1.12
CA VAL A 65 9.93 -8.04 0.64
C VAL A 65 8.58 -8.77 0.59
N VAL A 66 7.75 -8.61 1.62
CA VAL A 66 6.41 -9.21 1.65
C VAL A 66 5.52 -8.63 0.53
N TRP A 67 5.56 -7.31 0.33
CA TRP A 67 4.80 -6.62 -0.72
C TRP A 67 5.25 -6.99 -2.14
N GLU A 68 6.54 -7.18 -2.35
CA GLU A 68 7.08 -7.62 -3.64
C GLU A 68 6.62 -9.05 -3.97
N ARG A 69 6.66 -9.96 -2.98
CA ARG A 69 6.13 -11.32 -3.13
C ARG A 69 4.63 -11.32 -3.42
N ALA A 70 3.86 -10.53 -2.68
CA ALA A 70 2.41 -10.41 -2.87
C ALA A 70 2.09 -9.88 -4.28
N LEU A 71 2.85 -8.90 -4.78
CA LEU A 71 2.67 -8.42 -6.15
C LEU A 71 3.00 -9.50 -7.17
N ALA A 72 4.13 -10.19 -7.03
CA ALA A 72 4.54 -11.25 -7.94
C ALA A 72 3.48 -12.37 -7.99
N GLU A 73 2.89 -12.71 -6.85
CA GLU A 73 1.76 -13.64 -6.76
C GLU A 73 0.55 -13.14 -7.55
N LEU A 74 0.16 -11.87 -7.39
CA LEU A 74 -0.97 -11.28 -8.11
C LEU A 74 -0.72 -11.23 -9.63
N GLU A 75 0.49 -10.89 -10.05
CA GLU A 75 0.90 -10.92 -11.46
C GLU A 75 0.81 -12.34 -12.03
N GLN A 76 1.28 -13.34 -11.27
CA GLN A 76 1.16 -14.74 -11.66
C GLN A 76 -0.32 -15.16 -11.75
N ASN A 77 -1.15 -14.85 -10.75
CA ASN A 77 -2.57 -15.18 -10.79
C ASN A 77 -3.28 -14.51 -11.97
N SER A 78 -2.91 -13.28 -12.31
CA SER A 78 -3.44 -12.58 -13.49
C SER A 78 -3.10 -13.30 -14.80
N ARG A 79 -1.87 -13.85 -14.92
CA ARG A 79 -1.46 -14.69 -16.07
C ARG A 79 -2.21 -16.02 -16.10
N GLU A 80 -2.47 -16.63 -14.94
CA GLU A 80 -3.26 -17.86 -14.85
C GLU A 80 -4.71 -17.64 -15.30
N VAL A 81 -5.31 -16.49 -14.95
CA VAL A 81 -6.64 -16.09 -15.46
C VAL A 81 -6.63 -15.90 -16.98
N GLU A 82 -5.60 -15.24 -17.51
CA GLU A 82 -5.44 -15.08 -18.97
C GLU A 82 -5.34 -16.45 -19.67
N ALA A 83 -4.48 -17.34 -19.17
CA ALA A 83 -4.31 -18.68 -19.71
C ALA A 83 -5.59 -19.52 -19.62
N LEU A 84 -6.34 -19.42 -18.52
CA LEU A 84 -7.64 -20.08 -18.38
C LEU A 84 -8.63 -19.60 -19.44
N LEU A 85 -8.75 -18.29 -19.62
CA LEU A 85 -9.67 -17.71 -20.61
C LEU A 85 -9.30 -18.10 -22.03
N GLN A 86 -8.02 -18.05 -22.38
CA GLN A 86 -7.53 -18.50 -23.69
C GLN A 86 -7.80 -19.99 -23.91
N ARG A 87 -7.55 -20.83 -22.90
CA ARG A 87 -7.87 -22.27 -22.97
C ARG A 87 -9.36 -22.53 -23.14
N LEU A 88 -10.21 -21.79 -22.44
CA LEU A 88 -11.66 -21.93 -22.61
C LEU A 88 -12.11 -21.57 -24.03
N GLN A 89 -11.52 -20.55 -24.63
CA GLN A 89 -11.82 -20.11 -26.00
C GLN A 89 -11.45 -21.15 -27.08
N THR A 90 -10.54 -22.09 -26.82
CA THR A 90 -10.20 -23.14 -27.80
C THR A 90 -11.19 -24.32 -27.80
N THR A 91 -11.97 -24.49 -26.74
CA THR A 91 -13.00 -25.53 -26.65
C THR A 91 -14.15 -25.28 -27.62
N LYS A 92 -14.88 -26.33 -28.03
CA LYS A 92 -16.05 -26.18 -28.93
C LYS A 92 -17.07 -25.17 -28.38
N THR A 93 -17.47 -25.34 -27.12
CA THR A 93 -18.42 -24.44 -26.44
C THR A 93 -17.85 -23.04 -26.24
N GLY A 94 -16.54 -22.90 -26.01
CA GLY A 94 -15.89 -21.60 -25.92
C GLY A 94 -15.82 -20.88 -27.27
N ARG A 95 -15.58 -21.58 -28.37
CA ARG A 95 -15.63 -21.01 -29.73
C ARG A 95 -17.03 -20.51 -30.08
N GLU A 96 -18.07 -21.26 -29.70
CA GLU A 96 -19.47 -20.83 -29.85
C GLU A 96 -19.78 -19.58 -29.01
N ARG A 97 -19.23 -19.45 -27.80
CA ARG A 97 -19.38 -18.21 -27.00
C ARG A 97 -18.56 -17.06 -27.55
N LEU A 98 -17.38 -17.33 -28.10
CA LEU A 98 -16.52 -16.33 -28.72
C LEU A 98 -17.18 -15.72 -29.97
N SER A 99 -17.92 -16.54 -30.74
CA SER A 99 -18.66 -16.07 -31.92
C SER A 99 -19.96 -15.31 -31.58
N GLN A 100 -20.42 -15.36 -30.33
CA GLN A 100 -21.55 -14.54 -29.85
C GLN A 100 -21.03 -13.19 -29.34
N PRO A 101 -21.17 -12.09 -30.11
CA PRO A 101 -20.67 -10.80 -29.68
C PRO A 101 -21.43 -10.31 -28.45
N PHE A 102 -20.69 -9.77 -27.48
CA PHE A 102 -21.28 -9.06 -26.35
C PHE A 102 -21.83 -7.71 -26.84
N THR A 103 -23.13 -7.52 -26.74
CA THR A 103 -23.83 -6.30 -27.19
C THR A 103 -24.28 -5.39 -26.04
N GLY A 104 -24.04 -5.80 -24.79
CA GLY A 104 -24.45 -5.06 -23.60
C GLY A 104 -23.47 -3.96 -23.19
N LYS A 105 -23.84 -3.23 -22.13
CA LYS A 105 -22.94 -2.37 -21.36
C LYS A 105 -22.72 -2.99 -19.99
N PHE A 106 -21.51 -2.83 -19.42
CA PHE A 106 -21.27 -3.22 -18.05
C PHE A 106 -21.94 -2.24 -17.09
N LYS A 107 -22.68 -2.75 -16.10
CA LYS A 107 -23.15 -1.95 -14.97
C LYS A 107 -22.12 -1.96 -13.87
N GLN A 108 -22.08 -0.87 -13.10
CA GLN A 108 -21.27 -0.83 -11.89
C GLN A 108 -21.68 -1.99 -10.95
N PRO A 109 -20.73 -2.84 -10.54
CA PRO A 109 -21.06 -4.08 -9.83
C PRO A 109 -21.40 -3.88 -8.35
N VAL A 110 -20.98 -2.75 -7.76
CA VAL A 110 -21.20 -2.39 -6.36
C VAL A 110 -21.46 -0.89 -6.26
N GLU A 111 -22.45 -0.50 -5.48
CA GLU A 111 -22.67 0.90 -5.09
C GLU A 111 -21.51 1.35 -4.18
N GLY A 112 -20.66 2.23 -4.69
CA GLY A 112 -19.46 2.69 -4.01
C GLY A 112 -18.66 3.67 -4.87
N ARG A 113 -17.64 4.29 -4.25
CA ARG A 113 -16.73 5.20 -4.97
C ARG A 113 -15.56 4.42 -5.53
N ILE A 114 -15.06 4.81 -6.71
CA ILE A 114 -13.79 4.30 -7.22
C ILE A 114 -12.68 4.89 -6.34
N SER A 115 -12.01 4.03 -5.56
CA SER A 115 -10.88 4.42 -4.70
C SER A 115 -9.54 4.30 -5.41
N SER A 116 -9.44 3.45 -6.42
CA SER A 116 -8.25 3.33 -7.27
C SER A 116 -8.64 2.98 -8.70
N GLY A 117 -8.11 3.72 -9.68
CA GLY A 117 -8.34 3.48 -11.11
C GLY A 117 -7.42 2.40 -11.69
N PHE A 118 -7.73 1.99 -12.92
CA PHE A 118 -6.91 1.08 -13.73
C PHE A 118 -5.62 1.76 -14.22
N GLY A 119 -4.55 0.98 -14.38
CA GLY A 119 -3.31 1.45 -15.02
C GLY A 119 -2.07 1.44 -14.12
N TYR A 120 -0.98 1.99 -14.65
CA TYR A 120 0.29 2.04 -13.92
C TYR A 120 0.26 3.08 -12.80
N ARG A 121 0.53 2.63 -11.58
CA ARG A 121 0.69 3.48 -10.40
C ARG A 121 2.09 3.33 -9.82
N THR A 122 2.66 4.45 -9.36
CA THR A 122 3.95 4.45 -8.67
C THR A 122 3.71 4.28 -7.18
N HIS A 123 4.31 3.25 -6.57
CA HIS A 123 4.21 3.06 -5.12
C HIS A 123 4.79 4.28 -4.38
N PRO A 124 4.06 4.92 -3.45
CA PRO A 124 4.45 6.21 -2.88
C PRO A 124 5.81 6.16 -2.15
N ILE A 125 6.06 5.02 -1.48
CA ILE A 125 7.26 4.80 -0.63
C ILE A 125 8.42 4.17 -1.43
N PHE A 126 8.14 3.26 -2.37
CA PHE A 126 9.16 2.44 -3.01
C PHE A 126 9.48 2.89 -4.44
N LYS A 127 8.70 3.85 -4.97
CA LYS A 127 8.82 4.42 -6.32
C LYS A 127 8.81 3.39 -7.46
N VAL A 128 8.36 2.15 -7.19
CA VAL A 128 8.17 1.11 -8.19
C VAL A 128 6.85 1.36 -8.94
N ARG A 129 6.91 1.37 -10.28
CA ARG A 129 5.70 1.36 -11.13
C ARG A 129 5.08 -0.03 -11.11
N LYS A 130 3.80 -0.11 -10.78
CA LYS A 130 3.03 -1.36 -10.73
C LYS A 130 1.73 -1.19 -11.51
N MET A 131 1.38 -2.20 -12.31
CA MET A 131 0.13 -2.20 -13.06
C MET A 131 -1.03 -2.57 -12.13
N HIS A 132 -2.05 -1.73 -12.08
CA HIS A 132 -3.33 -2.08 -11.48
C HIS A 132 -4.26 -2.60 -12.57
N THR A 133 -4.56 -3.91 -12.53
CA THR A 133 -5.27 -4.64 -13.60
C THR A 133 -6.78 -4.43 -13.58
N GLY A 134 -7.31 -3.65 -12.64
CA GLY A 134 -8.72 -3.36 -12.51
C GLY A 134 -8.99 -2.01 -11.86
N VAL A 135 -10.20 -1.83 -11.38
CA VAL A 135 -10.61 -0.69 -10.55
C VAL A 135 -11.01 -1.19 -9.17
N ASP A 136 -10.63 -0.44 -8.14
CA ASP A 136 -11.04 -0.73 -6.76
C ASP A 136 -12.24 0.16 -6.43
N ILE A 137 -13.35 -0.46 -6.06
CA ILE A 137 -14.59 0.21 -5.66
C ILE A 137 -14.73 0.05 -4.14
N ALA A 138 -14.50 1.13 -3.42
CA ALA A 138 -14.62 1.15 -1.96
C ALA A 138 -16.10 1.04 -1.57
N ALA A 139 -16.40 0.04 -0.75
CA ALA A 139 -17.74 -0.22 -0.23
C ALA A 139 -17.65 -0.96 1.12
N PRO A 140 -18.65 -0.79 2.01
CA PRO A 140 -18.66 -1.48 3.29
C PRO A 140 -18.57 -3.01 3.16
N HIS A 141 -17.99 -3.65 4.17
CA HIS A 141 -17.98 -5.12 4.26
C HIS A 141 -19.40 -5.68 4.15
N ARG A 142 -19.56 -6.83 3.47
CA ARG A 142 -20.84 -7.51 3.15
C ARG A 142 -21.78 -6.81 2.16
N THR A 143 -21.40 -5.65 1.61
CA THR A 143 -22.15 -4.99 0.52
C THR A 143 -22.38 -5.96 -0.64
N ARG A 144 -23.58 -5.95 -1.24
CA ARG A 144 -23.93 -6.86 -2.33
C ARG A 144 -23.10 -6.57 -3.57
N ILE A 145 -22.46 -7.60 -4.13
CA ILE A 145 -21.80 -7.55 -5.44
C ILE A 145 -22.78 -8.09 -6.47
N ARG A 146 -22.98 -7.35 -7.55
CA ARG A 146 -23.85 -7.70 -8.66
C ARG A 146 -23.04 -7.99 -9.92
N ALA A 147 -23.50 -8.92 -10.74
CA ALA A 147 -22.91 -9.19 -12.04
C ALA A 147 -23.03 -7.96 -12.93
N ALA A 148 -21.89 -7.45 -13.42
CA ALA A 148 -21.82 -6.28 -14.30
C ALA A 148 -22.54 -6.53 -15.64
N ALA A 149 -22.61 -7.78 -16.09
CA ALA A 149 -23.38 -8.21 -17.25
C ALA A 149 -23.82 -9.68 -17.10
N ALA A 150 -24.73 -10.12 -17.97
CA ALA A 150 -25.13 -11.53 -18.03
C ALA A 150 -23.99 -12.41 -18.57
N GLY A 151 -23.84 -13.63 -18.07
CA GLY A 151 -22.75 -14.50 -18.49
C GLY A 151 -22.73 -15.85 -17.77
N LEU A 152 -21.67 -16.62 -18.02
CA LEU A 152 -21.40 -17.91 -17.40
C LEU A 152 -20.31 -17.78 -16.35
N VAL A 153 -20.57 -18.24 -15.12
CA VAL A 153 -19.56 -18.31 -14.07
C VAL A 153 -18.56 -19.41 -14.42
N ILE A 154 -17.31 -19.03 -14.67
CA ILE A 154 -16.21 -19.95 -15.00
C ILE A 154 -15.24 -20.16 -13.83
N HIS A 155 -15.32 -19.30 -12.80
CA HIS A 155 -14.61 -19.48 -11.55
C HIS A 155 -15.42 -18.88 -10.40
N ALA A 156 -15.46 -19.56 -9.24
CA ALA A 156 -16.11 -19.08 -8.02
C ALA A 156 -15.48 -19.75 -6.79
N LYS A 157 -14.24 -19.39 -6.45
CA LYS A 157 -13.50 -19.90 -5.28
C LYS A 157 -12.33 -18.96 -4.93
N ARG A 158 -11.44 -19.39 -4.03
CA ARG A 158 -10.23 -18.63 -3.69
C ARG A 158 -9.17 -18.78 -4.78
N TRP A 159 -8.53 -17.69 -5.20
CA TRP A 159 -7.46 -17.66 -6.20
C TRP A 159 -6.31 -16.73 -5.77
N GLY A 160 -5.37 -17.28 -5.00
CA GLY A 160 -4.14 -16.58 -4.58
C GLY A 160 -4.39 -15.16 -4.05
N GLY A 161 -3.69 -14.19 -4.65
CA GLY A 161 -3.74 -12.77 -4.31
C GLY A 161 -5.12 -12.12 -4.47
N TYR A 162 -5.99 -12.64 -5.34
CA TYR A 162 -7.37 -12.14 -5.49
C TYR A 162 -8.28 -12.49 -4.31
N GLY A 163 -7.87 -13.41 -3.44
CA GLY A 163 -8.73 -13.93 -2.37
C GLY A 163 -9.91 -14.71 -2.95
N LYS A 164 -11.10 -14.64 -2.33
CA LYS A 164 -12.31 -15.23 -2.92
C LYS A 164 -12.73 -14.38 -4.11
N CYS A 165 -12.80 -14.99 -5.28
CA CYS A 165 -13.14 -14.30 -6.50
C CYS A 165 -14.14 -15.06 -7.38
N ILE A 166 -14.80 -14.30 -8.25
CA ILE A 166 -15.72 -14.78 -9.26
C ILE A 166 -15.19 -14.32 -10.62
N LEU A 167 -15.18 -15.21 -11.60
CA LEU A 167 -14.87 -14.89 -12.98
C LEU A 167 -16.06 -15.27 -13.85
N ILE A 168 -16.59 -14.31 -14.60
CA ILE A 168 -17.76 -14.49 -15.47
C ILE A 168 -17.33 -14.28 -16.92
N ASP A 169 -17.59 -15.27 -17.77
CA ASP A 169 -17.45 -15.21 -19.23
C ASP A 169 -18.74 -14.68 -19.85
N HIS A 170 -18.65 -13.58 -20.59
CA HIS A 170 -19.78 -12.90 -21.22
C HIS A 170 -19.95 -13.23 -22.71
N GLY A 171 -19.07 -14.06 -23.27
CA GLY A 171 -18.96 -14.25 -24.73
C GLY A 171 -18.19 -13.13 -25.42
N GLY A 172 -17.95 -13.27 -26.73
CA GLY A 172 -17.23 -12.27 -27.53
C GLY A 172 -15.79 -11.99 -27.06
N GLY A 173 -15.22 -12.90 -26.26
CA GLY A 173 -13.91 -12.76 -25.65
C GLY A 173 -13.87 -11.82 -24.44
N LEU A 174 -15.02 -11.39 -23.90
CA LEU A 174 -15.10 -10.56 -22.71
C LEU A 174 -15.35 -11.37 -21.45
N ALA A 175 -14.64 -11.02 -20.37
CA ALA A 175 -14.85 -11.57 -19.04
C ALA A 175 -14.76 -10.49 -17.97
N THR A 176 -15.41 -10.71 -16.83
CA THR A 176 -15.28 -9.84 -15.64
C THR A 176 -14.82 -10.63 -14.43
N LEU A 177 -13.91 -10.05 -13.65
CA LEU A 177 -13.38 -10.62 -12.41
C LEU A 177 -13.81 -9.76 -11.22
N TYR A 178 -14.29 -10.41 -10.17
CA TYR A 178 -14.75 -9.80 -8.91
C TYR A 178 -13.93 -10.39 -7.78
N ALA A 179 -13.00 -9.63 -7.21
CA ALA A 179 -12.06 -10.12 -6.19
C ALA A 179 -12.35 -9.57 -4.79
N HIS A 180 -11.59 -10.10 -3.82
CA HIS A 180 -11.65 -9.75 -2.40
C HIS A 180 -13.03 -10.00 -1.74
N CYS A 181 -13.82 -10.93 -2.27
CA CYS A 181 -15.17 -11.20 -1.75
C CYS A 181 -15.13 -11.78 -0.31
N SER A 182 -16.10 -11.43 0.53
CA SER A 182 -16.30 -12.08 1.83
C SER A 182 -17.03 -13.42 1.68
N SER A 183 -18.03 -13.47 0.79
CA SER A 183 -18.81 -14.65 0.43
C SER A 183 -19.15 -14.67 -1.06
N LEU A 184 -19.32 -15.87 -1.59
CA LEU A 184 -19.75 -16.13 -2.97
C LEU A 184 -21.19 -16.66 -2.92
N ALA A 185 -22.03 -16.22 -3.85
CA ALA A 185 -23.45 -16.60 -3.94
C ALA A 185 -23.77 -17.39 -5.22
N VAL A 186 -22.74 -17.74 -6.00
CA VAL A 186 -22.85 -18.47 -7.27
C VAL A 186 -21.78 -19.55 -7.36
N SER A 187 -22.00 -20.54 -8.22
CA SER A 187 -21.08 -21.65 -8.46
C SER A 187 -20.61 -21.71 -9.91
N VAL A 188 -19.48 -22.40 -10.16
CA VAL A 188 -18.99 -22.64 -11.53
C VAL A 188 -20.03 -23.39 -12.35
N GLY A 189 -20.26 -22.93 -13.59
CA GLY A 189 -21.26 -23.46 -14.51
C GLY A 189 -22.61 -22.74 -14.44
N GLU A 190 -22.83 -21.89 -13.43
CA GLU A 190 -24.07 -21.12 -13.29
C GLU A 190 -24.14 -19.97 -14.32
N ARG A 191 -25.32 -19.78 -14.92
CA ARG A 191 -25.62 -18.61 -15.75
C ARG A 191 -26.22 -17.52 -14.89
N VAL A 192 -25.65 -16.32 -14.97
CA VAL A 192 -26.11 -15.16 -14.21
C VAL A 192 -26.68 -14.09 -15.12
N LYS A 193 -27.65 -13.34 -14.63
CA LYS A 193 -28.20 -12.15 -15.29
C LYS A 193 -27.45 -10.90 -14.84
N GLN A 194 -27.42 -9.87 -15.69
CA GLN A 194 -26.93 -8.56 -15.27
C GLN A 194 -27.69 -8.06 -14.02
N GLY A 195 -26.97 -7.57 -13.03
CA GLY A 195 -27.56 -7.08 -11.78
C GLY A 195 -27.89 -8.17 -10.74
N GLN A 196 -27.79 -9.45 -11.10
CA GLN A 196 -27.94 -10.57 -10.17
C GLN A 196 -26.86 -10.49 -9.09
N VAL A 197 -27.25 -10.71 -7.83
CA VAL A 197 -26.29 -10.77 -6.72
C VAL A 197 -25.45 -12.03 -6.86
N ILE A 198 -24.13 -11.86 -6.94
CA ILE A 198 -23.18 -12.95 -7.13
C ILE A 198 -22.27 -13.17 -5.93
N GLY A 199 -22.20 -12.20 -5.02
CA GLY A 199 -21.34 -12.29 -3.85
C GLY A 199 -21.47 -11.08 -2.95
N ARG A 200 -20.53 -10.95 -2.01
CA ARG A 200 -20.47 -9.82 -1.09
C ARG A 200 -19.05 -9.27 -0.94
N VAL A 201 -18.94 -7.96 -0.79
CA VAL A 201 -17.68 -7.24 -0.56
C VAL A 201 -16.99 -7.77 0.69
N GLY A 202 -15.67 -7.92 0.62
CA GLY A 202 -14.83 -8.42 1.68
C GLY A 202 -13.46 -7.77 1.68
N SER A 203 -12.49 -8.44 2.30
CA SER A 203 -11.10 -8.02 2.36
C SER A 203 -10.16 -9.24 2.33
N THR A 204 -10.52 -10.28 1.56
CA THR A 204 -9.72 -11.52 1.45
C THR A 204 -8.63 -11.40 0.41
N GLY A 205 -7.52 -12.12 0.56
CA GLY A 205 -6.39 -12.03 -0.38
C GLY A 205 -5.54 -10.79 -0.08
N ILE A 206 -4.92 -10.22 -1.10
CA ILE A 206 -4.09 -9.01 -0.97
C ILE A 206 -5.01 -7.80 -0.99
N SER A 207 -5.48 -7.39 0.17
CA SER A 207 -6.36 -6.25 0.34
C SER A 207 -5.99 -5.45 1.58
N THR A 208 -6.07 -4.12 1.49
CA THR A 208 -5.81 -3.19 2.61
C THR A 208 -7.07 -2.88 3.42
N GLY A 209 -8.24 -3.31 2.97
CA GLY A 209 -9.52 -3.07 3.63
C GLY A 209 -10.72 -3.39 2.73
N PRO A 210 -11.96 -3.25 3.24
CA PRO A 210 -13.16 -3.60 2.47
C PRO A 210 -13.30 -2.82 1.15
N HIS A 211 -13.21 -3.52 0.02
CA HIS A 211 -13.46 -3.00 -1.32
C HIS A 211 -13.73 -4.15 -2.30
N LEU A 212 -14.27 -3.83 -3.48
CA LEU A 212 -14.32 -4.73 -4.62
C LEU A 212 -13.20 -4.37 -5.59
N HIS A 213 -12.30 -5.30 -5.86
CA HIS A 213 -11.43 -5.21 -7.03
C HIS A 213 -12.16 -5.80 -8.24
N PHE A 214 -12.40 -4.97 -9.25
CA PHE A 214 -13.15 -5.31 -10.45
C PHE A 214 -12.29 -5.16 -11.70
N GLU A 215 -12.18 -6.23 -12.48
CA GLU A 215 -11.48 -6.22 -13.76
C GLU A 215 -12.46 -6.51 -14.91
N VAL A 216 -12.21 -5.85 -16.04
CA VAL A 216 -12.74 -6.27 -17.34
C VAL A 216 -11.57 -6.84 -18.13
N ARG A 217 -11.77 -8.00 -18.75
CA ARG A 217 -10.76 -8.69 -19.54
C ARG A 217 -11.24 -8.91 -20.95
N ARG A 218 -10.40 -8.61 -21.93
CA ARG A 218 -10.63 -8.88 -23.36
C ARG A 218 -9.58 -9.87 -23.86
N ASN A 219 -10.03 -11.02 -24.32
CA ASN A 219 -9.16 -12.14 -24.74
C ASN A 219 -8.12 -12.51 -23.67
N GLY A 220 -8.57 -12.55 -22.42
CA GLY A 220 -7.74 -12.86 -21.26
C GLY A 220 -6.98 -11.68 -20.65
N LYS A 221 -6.73 -10.62 -21.44
CA LYS A 221 -5.94 -9.45 -21.01
C LYS A 221 -6.78 -8.43 -20.26
N PRO A 222 -6.32 -7.90 -19.12
CA PRO A 222 -6.98 -6.80 -18.44
C PRO A 222 -7.06 -5.55 -19.33
N VAL A 223 -8.23 -4.93 -19.37
CA VAL A 223 -8.47 -3.66 -20.05
C VAL A 223 -9.08 -2.69 -19.06
N ASP A 224 -8.96 -1.38 -19.32
CA ASP A 224 -9.62 -0.37 -18.52
C ASP A 224 -11.13 -0.64 -18.52
N PRO A 225 -11.76 -0.87 -17.35
CA PRO A 225 -13.18 -1.13 -17.27
C PRO A 225 -14.06 0.02 -17.77
N GLN A 226 -13.51 1.25 -17.90
CA GLN A 226 -14.25 2.49 -18.17
C GLN A 226 -15.68 2.42 -17.64
N ILE A 227 -15.82 2.31 -16.32
CA ILE A 227 -17.13 2.37 -15.68
C ILE A 227 -17.57 3.83 -15.72
N ARG A 228 -18.29 4.22 -16.77
CA ARG A 228 -19.04 5.47 -16.87
C ARG A 228 -20.49 5.17 -17.16
#